data_AF-A0A3P5XIM8-F1
#
_entry.id   AF-A0A3P5XIM8-F1
#
_cell.length_a   1.000
_cell.length_b   1.000
_cell.length_c   1.000
_cell.angle_alpha   90.00
_cell.angle_beta   90.00
_cell.angle_gamma   90.00
#
_symmetry.space_group_name_H-M   'P 1'
#
loop_
_entity.id
_entity.type
_entity.pdbx_description
1 polymer ?
#
loop_
_entity_poly.entity_id
_entity_poly.type
_entity_poly.pdbx_seq_one_letter_code
_entity_poly.pdbx_strand_id
1 'polypeptide(L)'
;MMRPALTALLAGALFALPAMAEAPLGCFARDYSADHLRKNPNQHVAALRLNFHNAPGSPGPVVDVIGRFADQGRARRDGLANEYFTQSAFCMDEGRRTSCYVECDGGGFAIRALKGDVLEIETDYFRVEGGGGCEGMSDLAEPGGGKTIYRLTRAPAATCRGVE
;
A
#
# COMPACT_ATOMS: atom_id res chain seq x y z
N MET A 1 61.33 38.69 -17.02
CA MET A 1 60.67 38.66 -15.70
C MET A 1 59.23 38.21 -15.91
N MET A 2 58.90 36.98 -15.50
CA MET A 2 57.63 36.29 -15.76
C MET A 2 56.54 36.71 -14.76
N ARG A 3 55.31 36.96 -15.24
CA ARG A 3 54.11 37.18 -14.42
C ARG A 3 53.50 35.83 -14.03
N PRO A 4 53.11 35.58 -12.78
CA PRO A 4 52.34 34.38 -12.46
C PRO A 4 50.85 34.64 -12.73
N ALA A 5 50.21 33.73 -13.45
CA ALA A 5 48.76 33.70 -13.59
C ALA A 5 48.18 32.84 -12.45
N LEU A 6 47.34 33.46 -11.60
CA LEU A 6 46.58 32.74 -10.58
C LEU A 6 45.40 32.02 -11.26
N THR A 7 45.42 30.69 -11.24
CA THR A 7 44.29 29.86 -11.66
C THR A 7 43.38 29.62 -10.46
N ALA A 8 42.21 30.25 -10.45
CA ALA A 8 41.17 29.99 -9.46
C ALA A 8 40.37 28.74 -9.86
N LEU A 9 40.49 27.65 -9.09
CA LEU A 9 39.59 26.50 -9.21
C LEU A 9 38.25 26.83 -8.52
N LEU A 10 37.18 26.96 -9.31
CA LEU A 10 35.81 26.90 -8.79
C LEU A 10 35.44 25.44 -8.50
N ALA A 11 35.30 25.09 -7.22
CA ALA A 11 34.69 23.84 -6.80
C ALA A 11 33.16 23.99 -6.83
N GLY A 12 32.52 23.46 -7.87
CA GLY A 12 31.05 23.37 -7.95
C GLY A 12 30.54 22.25 -7.05
N ALA A 13 29.89 22.60 -5.94
CA ALA A 13 29.16 21.64 -5.11
C ALA A 13 27.88 21.20 -5.85
N LEU A 14 27.86 19.95 -6.31
CA LEU A 14 26.66 19.30 -6.84
C LEU A 14 25.71 19.00 -5.67
N PHE A 15 24.71 19.85 -5.48
CA PHE A 15 23.59 19.54 -4.61
C PHE A 15 22.73 18.46 -5.29
N ALA A 16 22.88 17.21 -4.84
CA ALA A 16 21.93 16.17 -5.19
C ALA A 16 20.59 16.52 -4.53
N LEU A 17 19.62 16.97 -5.33
CA LEU A 17 18.25 17.10 -4.87
C LEU A 17 17.75 15.71 -4.45
N PRO A 18 17.08 15.58 -3.29
CA PRO A 18 16.48 14.31 -2.93
C PRO A 18 15.48 13.93 -4.02
N ALA A 19 15.69 12.78 -4.64
CA ALA A 19 14.71 12.20 -5.55
C ALA A 19 13.44 11.97 -4.74
N MET A 20 12.37 12.69 -5.08
CA MET A 20 11.05 12.42 -4.53
C MET A 20 10.74 10.96 -4.87
N ALA A 21 10.45 10.14 -3.86
CA ALA A 21 10.03 8.77 -4.12
C ALA A 21 8.74 8.85 -4.94
N GLU A 22 8.78 8.38 -6.17
CA GLU A 22 7.64 8.43 -7.07
C GLU A 22 6.48 7.67 -6.42
N ALA A 23 5.32 8.32 -6.29
CA ALA A 23 4.13 7.71 -5.73
C ALA A 23 3.83 6.41 -6.50
N PRO A 24 3.42 5.31 -5.83
CA PRO A 24 3.25 4.00 -6.47
C PRO A 24 1.97 3.96 -7.33
N LEU A 25 1.86 4.85 -8.32
CA LEU A 25 0.67 4.96 -9.15
C LEU A 25 0.38 3.66 -9.91
N GLY A 26 -0.91 3.40 -10.07
CA GLY A 26 -1.45 2.23 -10.76
C GLY A 26 -1.79 1.07 -9.84
N CYS A 27 -2.05 -0.08 -10.47
CA CYS A 27 -2.58 -1.26 -9.82
C CYS A 27 -1.46 -2.20 -9.35
N PHE A 28 -1.56 -2.66 -8.11
CA PHE A 28 -0.76 -3.73 -7.53
C PHE A 28 -1.69 -4.81 -7.00
N ALA A 29 -1.37 -6.07 -7.24
CA ALA A 29 -2.24 -7.18 -6.87
C ALA A 29 -1.45 -8.34 -6.24
N ARG A 30 -2.17 -9.10 -5.41
CA ARG A 30 -1.73 -10.35 -4.82
C ARG A 30 -2.93 -11.29 -4.72
N ASP A 31 -2.82 -12.46 -5.32
CA ASP A 31 -3.72 -13.59 -5.09
C ASP A 31 -2.93 -14.72 -4.41
N TYR A 32 -3.44 -15.23 -3.29
CA TYR A 32 -2.83 -16.35 -2.60
C TYR A 32 -3.42 -17.66 -3.11
N SER A 33 -2.55 -18.59 -3.51
CA SER A 33 -2.98 -19.91 -3.98
C SER A 33 -3.59 -20.73 -2.84
N ALA A 34 -4.42 -21.71 -3.18
CA ALA A 34 -4.98 -22.64 -2.20
C ALA A 34 -3.88 -23.37 -1.39
N ASP A 35 -2.75 -23.69 -2.02
CA ASP A 35 -1.60 -24.29 -1.33
C ASP A 35 -0.95 -23.34 -0.32
N HIS A 36 -0.83 -22.05 -0.65
CA HIS A 36 -0.33 -21.04 0.28
C HIS A 36 -1.28 -20.89 1.46
N LEU A 37 -2.58 -20.75 1.20
CA LEU A 37 -3.59 -20.57 2.25
C LEU A 37 -3.64 -21.77 3.19
N ARG A 38 -3.56 -23.00 2.68
CA ARG A 38 -3.50 -24.21 3.51
C ARG A 38 -2.29 -24.26 4.44
N LYS A 39 -1.14 -23.72 4.01
CA LYS A 39 0.09 -23.62 4.82
C LYS A 39 0.03 -22.48 5.84
N ASN A 40 -0.88 -21.53 5.67
CA ASN A 40 -1.05 -20.36 6.54
C ASN A 40 -2.49 -20.32 7.08
N PRO A 41 -2.93 -21.30 7.89
CA PRO A 41 -4.34 -21.49 8.24
C PRO A 41 -5.00 -20.32 8.97
N ASN A 42 -4.19 -19.42 9.56
CA ASN A 42 -4.66 -18.23 10.26
C ASN A 42 -4.79 -16.99 9.35
N GLN A 43 -4.26 -17.05 8.13
CA GLN A 43 -4.34 -15.96 7.17
C GLN A 43 -5.80 -15.71 6.78
N HIS A 44 -6.25 -14.46 6.86
CA HIS A 44 -7.63 -14.06 6.58
C HIS A 44 -7.80 -13.35 5.24
N VAL A 45 -6.75 -12.80 4.61
CA VAL A 45 -6.85 -12.24 3.24
C VAL A 45 -6.47 -13.30 2.21
N ALA A 46 -7.38 -13.61 1.28
CA ALA A 46 -7.09 -14.49 0.13
C ALA A 46 -6.60 -13.73 -1.10
N ALA A 47 -7.03 -12.48 -1.26
CA ALA A 47 -6.58 -11.64 -2.34
C ALA A 47 -6.64 -10.15 -1.98
N LEU A 48 -5.71 -9.37 -2.52
CA LEU A 48 -5.58 -7.94 -2.26
C LEU A 48 -5.17 -7.20 -3.54
N ARG A 49 -5.80 -6.07 -3.79
CA ARG A 49 -5.55 -5.14 -4.89
C ARG A 49 -5.46 -3.74 -4.31
N LEU A 50 -4.46 -2.99 -4.74
CA LEU A 50 -4.22 -1.61 -4.36
C LEU A 50 -4.10 -0.79 -5.64
N ASN A 51 -5.00 0.17 -5.82
CA ASN A 51 -5.00 1.07 -6.96
C ASN A 51 -4.68 2.48 -6.48
N PHE A 52 -3.45 2.92 -6.69
CA PHE A 52 -3.05 4.28 -6.35
C PHE A 52 -3.32 5.21 -7.52
N HIS A 53 -4.01 6.31 -7.27
CA HIS A 53 -4.31 7.31 -8.28
C HIS A 53 -4.33 8.72 -7.68
N ASN A 54 -4.17 9.72 -8.53
CA ASN A 54 -4.39 11.11 -8.12
C ASN A 54 -5.91 11.38 -8.11
N ALA A 55 -6.39 12.06 -7.07
CA ALA A 55 -7.78 12.48 -6.96
C ALA A 55 -7.85 14.03 -6.97
N PRO A 56 -8.77 14.64 -7.73
CA PRO A 56 -8.96 16.09 -7.70
C PRO A 56 -9.23 16.58 -6.27
N GLY A 57 -8.53 17.63 -5.86
CA GLY A 57 -8.68 18.22 -4.52
C GLY A 57 -7.97 17.46 -3.39
N SER A 58 -7.32 16.33 -3.68
CA SER A 58 -6.46 15.64 -2.70
C SER A 58 -5.03 16.20 -2.74
N PRO A 59 -4.39 16.46 -1.58
CA PRO A 59 -2.99 16.91 -1.51
C PRO A 59 -1.98 15.81 -1.88
N GLY A 60 -2.42 14.55 -1.96
CA GLY A 60 -1.60 13.40 -2.35
C GLY A 60 -2.41 12.33 -3.08
N PRO A 61 -1.79 11.19 -3.43
CA PRO A 61 -2.50 10.06 -4.02
C PRO A 61 -3.59 9.53 -3.08
N VAL A 62 -4.65 8.99 -3.67
CA VAL A 62 -5.62 8.14 -3.00
C VAL A 62 -5.34 6.70 -3.40
N VAL A 63 -5.66 5.75 -2.53
CA VAL A 63 -5.61 4.32 -2.84
C VAL A 63 -6.99 3.71 -2.67
N ASP A 64 -7.45 3.02 -3.70
CA ASP A 64 -8.56 2.09 -3.59
C ASP A 64 -8.01 0.72 -3.18
N VAL A 65 -8.53 0.20 -2.08
CA VAL A 65 -8.19 -1.10 -1.53
C VAL A 65 -9.36 -2.03 -1.80
N ILE A 66 -9.05 -3.13 -2.45
CA ILE A 66 -10.02 -4.13 -2.87
C ILE A 66 -9.47 -5.48 -2.46
N GLY A 67 -10.29 -6.33 -1.86
CA GLY A 67 -9.84 -7.67 -1.55
C GLY A 67 -10.97 -8.65 -1.35
N ARG A 68 -10.53 -9.86 -1.01
CA ARG A 68 -11.41 -10.97 -0.67
C ARG A 68 -10.84 -11.70 0.52
N PHE A 69 -11.70 -12.00 1.47
CA PHE A 69 -11.33 -12.81 2.61
C PHE A 69 -11.12 -14.27 2.23
N ALA A 70 -10.22 -14.93 2.94
CA ALA A 70 -9.98 -16.35 2.84
C ALA A 70 -11.09 -17.13 3.56
N ASP A 71 -11.40 -18.32 3.04
CA ASP A 71 -12.34 -19.24 3.70
C ASP A 71 -11.67 -20.02 4.84
N GLN A 72 -11.04 -19.32 5.76
CA GLN A 72 -10.31 -19.88 6.90
C GLN A 72 -10.02 -18.79 7.95
N GLY A 73 -9.32 -19.16 9.01
CA GLY A 73 -8.85 -18.20 10.01
C GLY A 73 -9.98 -17.37 10.64
N ARG A 74 -9.69 -16.08 10.85
CA ARG A 74 -10.63 -15.10 11.42
C ARG A 74 -11.85 -14.88 10.52
N ALA A 75 -11.63 -14.71 9.22
CA ALA A 75 -12.71 -14.46 8.27
C ALA A 75 -13.83 -15.51 8.33
N ARG A 76 -13.49 -16.80 8.38
CA ARG A 76 -14.51 -17.86 8.52
C ARG A 76 -15.25 -17.79 9.87
N ARG A 77 -14.56 -17.49 10.98
CA ARG A 77 -15.18 -17.39 12.31
C ARG A 77 -16.14 -16.22 12.41
N ASP A 78 -15.82 -15.12 11.73
CA ASP A 78 -16.58 -13.88 11.77
C ASP A 78 -17.69 -13.86 10.69
N GLY A 79 -17.88 -14.96 9.95
CA GLY A 79 -18.91 -15.08 8.92
C GLY A 79 -18.59 -14.37 7.60
N LEU A 80 -17.33 -13.99 7.38
CA LEU A 80 -16.84 -13.25 6.21
C LEU A 80 -16.12 -14.13 5.20
N ALA A 81 -16.28 -15.45 5.26
CA ALA A 81 -15.58 -16.38 4.38
C ALA A 81 -15.90 -16.11 2.90
N ASN A 82 -14.86 -15.88 2.09
CA ASN A 82 -14.96 -15.53 0.66
C ASN A 82 -15.65 -14.19 0.36
N GLU A 83 -16.06 -13.42 1.37
CA GLU A 83 -16.66 -12.12 1.15
C GLU A 83 -15.63 -11.13 0.58
N TYR A 84 -16.12 -10.25 -0.29
CA TYR A 84 -15.33 -9.14 -0.83
C TYR A 84 -15.38 -7.96 0.12
N PHE A 85 -14.33 -7.14 0.07
CA PHE A 85 -14.26 -5.88 0.80
C PHE A 85 -13.65 -4.80 -0.05
N THR A 86 -14.04 -3.56 0.24
CA THR A 86 -13.51 -2.34 -0.36
C THR A 86 -13.16 -1.33 0.73
N GLN A 87 -12.24 -0.42 0.43
CA GLN A 87 -11.92 0.74 1.25
C GLN A 87 -11.17 1.77 0.39
N SER A 88 -11.25 3.05 0.73
CA SER A 88 -10.38 4.07 0.18
C SER A 88 -9.53 4.70 1.30
N ALA A 89 -8.30 5.09 0.97
CA ALA A 89 -7.41 5.76 1.91
C ALA A 89 -6.64 6.90 1.25
N PHE A 90 -6.36 7.94 2.03
CA PHE A 90 -5.58 9.10 1.58
C PHE A 90 -4.11 8.89 1.92
N CYS A 91 -3.25 9.00 0.92
CA CYS A 91 -1.82 8.82 1.08
C CYS A 91 -1.11 10.16 1.26
N MET A 92 -0.22 10.22 2.26
CA MET A 92 0.62 11.36 2.55
C MET A 92 2.09 10.94 2.50
N ASP A 93 2.92 11.81 1.93
CA ASP A 93 4.37 11.70 2.08
C ASP A 93 4.78 12.31 3.44
N GLU A 94 5.35 11.47 4.30
CA GLU A 94 5.85 11.86 5.63
C GLU A 94 7.38 12.09 5.61
N GLY A 95 7.95 12.33 4.43
CA GLY A 95 9.36 12.62 4.17
C GLY A 95 10.29 11.41 4.24
N ARG A 96 10.00 10.43 5.11
CA ARG A 96 10.76 9.15 5.21
C ARG A 96 9.99 7.95 4.69
N ARG A 97 8.67 8.05 4.61
CA ARG A 97 7.76 7.00 4.15
C ARG A 97 6.49 7.64 3.63
N THR A 98 5.84 6.97 2.69
CA THR A 98 4.46 7.28 2.31
C THR A 98 3.53 6.40 3.13
N SER A 99 2.54 7.01 3.77
CA SER A 99 1.54 6.31 4.59
C SER A 99 0.14 6.65 4.08
N CYS A 100 -0.74 5.66 4.03
CA CYS A 100 -2.12 5.82 3.58
C CYS A 100 -3.07 5.53 4.74
N TYR A 101 -4.01 6.44 4.96
CA TYR A 101 -4.88 6.44 6.14
C TYR A 101 -6.36 6.37 5.75
N VAL A 102 -7.09 5.55 6.48
CA VAL A 102 -8.56 5.45 6.40
C VAL A 102 -9.16 6.48 7.35
N GLU A 103 -10.25 7.11 6.93
CA GLU A 103 -11.00 8.03 7.79
C GLU A 103 -11.68 7.30 8.97
N CYS A 104 -12.32 8.04 9.88
CA CYS A 104 -13.02 7.50 11.05
C CYS A 104 -12.16 6.59 11.96
N ASP A 105 -10.89 6.96 12.17
CA ASP A 105 -9.91 6.18 12.93
C ASP A 105 -9.79 4.72 12.40
N GLY A 106 -9.88 4.55 11.08
CA GLY A 106 -9.76 3.26 10.42
C GLY A 106 -8.32 2.73 10.32
N GLY A 107 -7.33 3.48 10.81
CA GLY A 107 -5.93 3.09 10.74
C GLY A 107 -5.30 3.37 9.38
N GLY A 108 -4.31 2.56 9.00
CA GLY A 108 -3.54 2.81 7.80
C GLY A 108 -2.49 1.75 7.48
N PHE A 109 -1.81 1.93 6.35
CA PHE A 109 -0.62 1.18 6.01
C PHE A 109 0.51 2.13 5.60
N ALA A 110 1.75 1.70 5.79
CA ALA A 110 2.92 2.39 5.29
C ALA A 110 3.52 1.61 4.11
N ILE A 111 4.00 2.33 3.10
CA ILE A 111 4.79 1.76 2.01
C ILE A 111 6.22 1.55 2.53
N ARG A 112 6.64 0.28 2.64
CA ARG A 112 7.98 -0.09 3.09
C ARG A 112 8.99 -0.04 1.97
N ALA A 113 8.59 -0.50 0.79
CA ALA A 113 9.45 -0.55 -0.38
C ALA A 113 8.63 -0.53 -1.66
N LEU A 114 9.16 0.18 -2.65
CA LEU A 114 8.75 0.09 -4.05
C LEU A 114 10.02 -0.18 -4.87
N LYS A 115 10.11 -1.36 -5.48
CA LYS A 115 11.29 -1.79 -6.26
C LYS A 115 10.84 -2.40 -7.58
N GLY A 116 10.95 -1.63 -8.65
CA GLY A 116 10.39 -2.00 -9.96
C GLY A 116 8.89 -2.25 -9.85
N ASP A 117 8.48 -3.48 -10.15
CA ASP A 117 7.07 -3.89 -10.12
C ASP A 117 6.63 -4.47 -8.78
N VAL A 118 7.45 -4.41 -7.74
CA VAL A 118 7.12 -4.96 -6.42
C VAL A 118 6.84 -3.85 -5.44
N LEU A 119 5.67 -3.93 -4.81
CA LEU A 119 5.25 -3.08 -3.70
C LEU A 119 5.19 -3.91 -2.41
N GLU A 120 5.79 -3.39 -1.35
CA GLU A 120 5.61 -3.90 0.01
C GLU A 120 4.93 -2.84 0.88
N ILE A 121 3.78 -3.19 1.44
CA ILE A 121 3.09 -2.39 2.44
C ILE A 121 3.10 -3.10 3.79
N GLU A 122 2.98 -2.31 4.85
CA GLU A 122 2.93 -2.81 6.22
C GLU A 122 1.83 -2.12 7.01
N THR A 123 1.05 -2.92 7.74
CA THR A 123 -0.05 -2.45 8.57
C THR A 123 -0.15 -3.28 9.84
N ASP A 124 -0.43 -2.63 10.97
CA ASP A 124 -0.87 -3.26 12.22
C ASP A 124 -2.38 -3.10 12.43
N TYR A 125 -3.02 -2.20 11.67
CA TYR A 125 -4.46 -1.99 11.65
C TYR A 125 -4.86 -1.13 10.44
N PHE A 126 -5.74 -1.66 9.60
CA PHE A 126 -6.38 -1.01 8.46
C PHE A 126 -7.80 -1.58 8.30
N ARG A 127 -8.80 -0.82 8.72
CA ARG A 127 -10.22 -1.19 8.66
C ARG A 127 -10.68 -1.30 7.20
N VAL A 128 -11.40 -2.37 6.89
CA VAL A 128 -12.02 -2.60 5.57
C VAL A 128 -13.54 -2.69 5.68
N GLU A 129 -14.23 -2.21 4.65
CA GLU A 129 -15.68 -2.08 4.58
C GLU A 129 -16.29 -3.02 3.54
N GLY A 130 -17.59 -3.28 3.66
CA GLY A 130 -18.39 -4.02 2.67
C GLY A 130 -19.51 -3.19 2.07
N GLY A 131 -19.46 -1.89 2.29
CA GLY A 131 -20.49 -0.91 2.02
C GLY A 131 -20.15 0.37 2.78
N GLY A 132 -20.44 1.53 2.18
CA GLY A 132 -19.91 2.80 2.65
C GLY A 132 -20.34 3.20 4.06
N GLY A 133 -19.47 3.93 4.76
CA GLY A 133 -19.73 4.49 6.09
C GLY A 133 -18.45 4.48 6.93
N CYS A 134 -18.58 4.53 8.25
CA CYS A 134 -17.46 4.22 9.16
C CYS A 134 -17.59 2.81 9.78
N GLU A 135 -18.59 2.02 9.34
CA GLU A 135 -18.88 0.68 9.84
C GLU A 135 -18.02 -0.36 9.13
N GLY A 136 -16.85 -0.64 9.70
CA GLY A 136 -15.94 -1.65 9.16
C GLY A 136 -16.46 -3.07 9.33
N MET A 137 -16.20 -3.92 8.33
CA MET A 137 -16.43 -5.37 8.43
C MET A 137 -15.30 -6.08 9.16
N SER A 138 -14.06 -5.65 8.92
CA SER A 138 -12.86 -6.31 9.43
C SER A 138 -11.64 -5.40 9.32
N ASP A 139 -10.45 -5.99 9.37
CA ASP A 139 -9.15 -5.34 9.28
C ASP A 139 -8.18 -6.18 8.42
N LEU A 140 -7.27 -5.54 7.69
CA LEU A 140 -6.20 -6.19 6.91
C LEU A 140 -5.08 -6.80 7.76
N ALA A 141 -4.90 -6.40 9.02
CA ALA A 141 -3.83 -6.97 9.82
C ALA A 141 -4.15 -8.43 10.21
N GLU A 142 -3.25 -9.33 9.80
CA GLU A 142 -3.31 -10.75 10.09
C GLU A 142 -3.14 -11.01 11.60
N PRO A 143 -3.83 -12.02 12.15
CA PRO A 143 -3.77 -12.29 13.59
C PRO A 143 -2.35 -12.69 14.03
N GLY A 144 -1.92 -12.20 15.19
CA GLY A 144 -0.57 -12.50 15.73
C GLY A 144 0.10 -11.35 16.49
N GLY A 145 -0.54 -10.19 16.60
CA GLY A 145 -0.06 -9.05 17.41
C GLY A 145 1.12 -8.27 16.81
N GLY A 146 1.60 -8.69 15.64
CA GLY A 146 2.64 -8.00 14.87
C GLY A 146 2.09 -7.33 13.63
N LYS A 147 2.93 -6.52 12.99
CA LYS A 147 2.60 -5.91 11.70
C LYS A 147 2.52 -6.96 10.61
N THR A 148 1.53 -6.83 9.76
CA THR A 148 1.37 -7.62 8.54
C THR A 148 2.05 -6.93 7.40
N ILE A 149 2.87 -7.68 6.66
CA ILE A 149 3.53 -7.21 5.45
C ILE A 149 2.88 -7.88 4.26
N TYR A 150 2.26 -7.08 3.39
CA TYR A 150 1.79 -7.55 2.09
C TYR A 150 2.81 -7.20 1.03
N ARG A 151 3.16 -8.20 0.23
CA ARG A 151 3.98 -8.04 -0.98
C ARG A 151 3.11 -8.26 -2.21
N LEU A 152 2.93 -7.20 -2.98
CA LEU A 152 2.12 -7.17 -4.19
C LEU A 152 3.00 -6.91 -5.41
N THR A 153 2.51 -7.32 -6.57
CA THR A 153 3.18 -7.08 -7.85
C THR A 153 2.31 -6.16 -8.70
N ARG A 154 2.93 -5.28 -9.49
CA ARG A 154 2.25 -4.44 -10.47
C ARG A 154 1.40 -5.33 -11.39
N ALA A 155 0.18 -4.88 -11.62
CA ALA A 155 -0.79 -5.58 -12.44
C ALA A 155 -1.38 -4.63 -13.49
N PRO A 156 -1.96 -5.16 -14.59
CA PRO A 156 -2.73 -4.34 -15.51
C PRO A 156 -3.83 -3.57 -14.79
N ALA A 157 -4.12 -2.34 -15.22
CA ALA A 157 -5.16 -1.51 -14.60
C ALA A 157 -6.53 -2.21 -14.48
N ALA A 158 -6.84 -3.11 -15.43
CA ALA A 158 -8.06 -3.92 -15.40
C ALA A 158 -8.19 -4.81 -14.15
N THR A 159 -7.09 -5.23 -13.54
CA THR A 159 -7.10 -6.10 -12.35
C THR A 159 -7.66 -5.41 -11.12
N CYS A 160 -7.55 -4.08 -11.05
CA CYS A 160 -8.12 -3.27 -9.97
C CYS A 160 -9.48 -2.65 -10.33
N ARG A 161 -10.04 -2.94 -11.51
CA ARG A 161 -11.41 -2.51 -11.89
C ARG A 161 -12.42 -3.61 -11.55
N GLY A 162 -13.59 -3.23 -11.07
CA GLY A 162 -14.78 -4.12 -11.06
C GLY A 162 -14.90 -5.09 -9.88
N VAL A 163 -14.75 -4.60 -8.66
CA VAL A 163 -15.41 -5.20 -7.49
C VAL A 163 -16.56 -4.29 -7.07
N GLU A 164 -17.54 -4.19 -7.95
CA GLU A 164 -18.87 -3.67 -7.59
C GLU A 164 -19.68 -4.80 -6.95
#